data_AF-A0A6A3XDU4-F1
#
_entry.id   AF-A0A6A3XDU4-F1
#
_cell.length_a   1.000
_cell.length_b   1.000
_cell.length_c   1.000
_cell.angle_alpha   90.00
_cell.angle_beta   90.00
_cell.angle_gamma   90.00
#
_symmetry.space_group_name_H-M   'P 1'
#
loop_
_entity.id
_entity.type
_entity.pdbx_description
1 polymer ?
#
loop_
_entity_poly.entity_id
_entity_poly.type
_entity_poly.pdbx_seq_one_letter_code
_entity_poly.pdbx_strand_id
1 'polypeptide(L)'
;MVKGRFTVNPFPNLKLMPSDTDNLDEIAGCMLEDNIQRYEDFLAKNKKIDMEQWKVLKTKENSTVYTARHHDVYRTGSPSHPHHGHQSQPGLPSLLNLGTTVGSLEDMMFGVVNPTLEIMRIKASAA
;
A
#
# COMPACT_ATOMS: atom_id res chain seq x y z
N MET A 1 -23.03 -27.89 -19.75
CA MET A 1 -23.01 -28.12 -18.29
C MET A 1 -21.56 -28.14 -17.83
N VAL A 2 -21.03 -27.01 -17.34
CA VAL A 2 -19.69 -26.94 -16.74
C VAL A 2 -19.87 -26.57 -15.28
N LYS A 3 -20.24 -27.57 -14.47
CA LYS A 3 -20.43 -27.41 -13.02
C LYS A 3 -19.31 -28.21 -12.35
N GLY A 4 -18.14 -27.60 -12.22
CA GLY A 4 -16.98 -28.31 -11.69
C GLY A 4 -15.76 -27.43 -11.42
N ARG A 5 -15.63 -27.03 -10.14
CA ARG A 5 -14.40 -27.12 -9.34
C ARG A 5 -13.21 -26.19 -9.64
N PHE A 6 -13.41 -24.90 -9.85
CA PHE A 6 -12.29 -23.93 -9.77
C PHE A 6 -12.19 -23.19 -8.43
N THR A 7 -13.04 -23.51 -7.46
CA THR A 7 -13.22 -22.71 -6.23
C THR A 7 -13.32 -23.58 -4.99
N VAL A 8 -12.35 -24.47 -4.77
CA VAL A 8 -12.18 -25.08 -3.44
C VAL A 8 -10.86 -24.56 -2.91
N ASN A 9 -10.93 -23.75 -1.86
CA ASN A 9 -9.73 -23.29 -1.17
C ASN A 9 -8.92 -24.52 -0.72
N PRO A 10 -7.72 -24.76 -1.27
CA PRO A 10 -6.93 -25.94 -0.93
C PRO A 10 -6.25 -25.81 0.44
N PHE A 11 -6.34 -24.63 1.06
CA PHE A 11 -5.73 -24.33 2.35
C PHE A 11 -6.76 -24.45 3.48
N PRO A 12 -6.34 -24.93 4.66
CA PRO A 12 -7.19 -24.87 5.85
C PRO A 12 -7.53 -23.42 6.17
N ASN A 13 -8.71 -23.19 6.75
CA ASN A 13 -9.11 -21.85 7.18
C ASN A 13 -8.09 -21.29 8.17
N LEU A 14 -7.58 -20.09 7.86
CA LEU A 14 -6.68 -19.36 8.74
C LEU A 14 -7.43 -19.03 10.03
N LYS A 15 -6.92 -19.52 11.16
CA LYS A 15 -7.42 -19.18 12.50
C LYS A 15 -6.45 -18.20 13.12
N LEU A 16 -6.84 -16.93 13.18
CA LEU A 16 -6.10 -15.92 13.92
C LEU A 16 -6.54 -15.93 15.38
N MET A 17 -5.60 -15.73 16.29
CA MET A 17 -5.93 -15.46 17.69
C MET A 17 -6.54 -14.05 17.79
N PRO A 18 -7.42 -13.78 18.77
CA PRO A 18 -7.97 -12.44 18.98
C PRO A 18 -6.87 -11.37 19.07
N SER A 19 -5.79 -11.65 19.81
CA SER A 19 -4.63 -10.77 19.93
C SER A 19 -3.92 -10.48 18.61
N ASP A 20 -3.86 -11.45 17.71
CA ASP A 20 -3.23 -11.27 16.39
C ASP A 20 -4.10 -10.38 15.50
N THR A 21 -5.42 -10.53 15.64
CA THR A 21 -6.39 -9.69 14.91
C THR A 21 -6.30 -8.25 15.39
N ASP A 22 -6.29 -8.03 16.71
CA ASP A 22 -6.18 -6.69 17.30
C ASP A 22 -4.86 -6.00 16.89
N ASN A 23 -3.75 -6.73 16.88
CA ASN A 23 -2.46 -6.21 16.44
C ASN A 23 -2.46 -5.84 14.94
N LEU A 24 -3.04 -6.69 14.08
CA LEU A 24 -3.16 -6.39 12.66
C LEU A 24 -4.05 -5.17 12.40
N ASP A 25 -5.14 -5.02 13.16
CA ASP A 25 -6.03 -3.87 13.08
C ASP A 25 -5.34 -2.58 13.54
N GLU A 26 -4.53 -2.63 14.61
CA GLU A 26 -3.72 -1.50 15.07
C GLU A 26 -2.70 -1.07 14.00
N ILE A 27 -1.96 -2.04 13.43
CA ILE A 27 -0.99 -1.77 12.36
C ILE A 27 -1.69 -1.15 11.14
N ALA A 28 -2.84 -1.70 10.73
CA ALA A 28 -3.62 -1.17 9.62
C ALA A 28 -4.13 0.26 9.91
N GLY A 29 -4.59 0.51 11.14
CA GLY A 29 -5.02 1.82 11.62
C GLY A 29 -3.89 2.86 11.55
N CYS A 30 -2.71 2.53 12.08
CA CYS A 30 -1.55 3.42 12.02
C CYS A 30 -1.13 3.73 10.59
N MET A 31 -1.09 2.71 9.71
CA MET A 31 -0.78 2.93 8.29
C MET A 31 -1.80 3.84 7.61
N LEU A 32 -3.08 3.69 7.93
CA LEU A 32 -4.13 4.54 7.36
C LEU A 32 -3.99 5.99 7.84
N GLU A 33 -3.79 6.19 9.14
CA GLU A 33 -3.61 7.52 9.75
C GLU A 33 -2.38 8.24 9.17
N ASP A 34 -1.24 7.56 9.11
CA ASP A 34 0.00 8.09 8.54
C ASP A 34 -0.18 8.52 7.07
N ASN A 35 -0.93 7.74 6.27
CA ASN A 35 -1.19 8.06 4.87
C ASN A 35 -2.19 9.21 4.70
N ILE A 36 -3.23 9.29 5.54
CA ILE A 36 -4.18 10.42 5.55
C ILE A 36 -3.45 11.70 5.90
N GLN A 37 -2.66 11.70 6.98
CA GLN A 37 -1.90 12.89 7.40
C GLN A 37 -0.94 13.36 6.29
N ARG A 38 -0.23 12.42 5.65
CA ARG A 38 0.66 12.75 4.53
C ARG A 38 -0.09 13.36 3.34
N TYR A 39 -1.32 12.91 3.06
CA TYR A 39 -2.15 13.48 2.01
C TYR A 39 -2.66 14.88 2.38
N GLU A 40 -3.11 15.09 3.62
CA GLU A 40 -3.55 16.40 4.11
C GLU A 40 -2.41 17.44 4.08
N ASP A 41 -1.19 17.05 4.50
CA ASP A 41 -0.01 17.90 4.40
C ASP A 41 0.30 18.30 2.94
N PHE A 42 0.09 17.37 2.01
CA PHE A 42 0.26 17.62 0.58
C PHE A 42 -0.81 18.59 0.04
N LEU A 43 -2.06 18.47 0.50
CA LEU A 43 -3.13 19.42 0.19
C LEU A 43 -2.82 20.82 0.74
N ALA A 44 -2.40 20.92 2.00
CA ALA A 44 -2.04 22.17 2.67
C ALA A 44 -0.90 22.91 1.95
N LYS A 45 0.01 22.16 1.30
CA LYS A 45 1.10 22.70 0.46
C LYS A 45 0.69 23.00 -0.99
N ASN A 46 -0.61 23.17 -1.26
CA ASN A 46 -1.16 23.43 -2.60
C ASN A 46 -0.80 22.35 -3.63
N LYS A 47 -0.70 21.08 -3.22
CA LYS A 47 -0.38 19.94 -4.09
C LYS A 47 0.99 20.08 -4.79
N LYS A 48 1.92 20.83 -4.20
CA LYS A 48 3.28 21.02 -4.73
C LYS A 48 4.23 19.95 -4.20
N ILE A 49 5.07 19.43 -5.09
CA ILE A 49 6.13 18.50 -4.76
C ILE A 49 7.40 19.29 -4.47
N ASP A 50 7.97 19.08 -3.29
CA ASP A 50 9.28 19.62 -2.92
C ASP A 50 10.39 18.83 -3.62
N MET A 51 11.03 19.44 -4.62
CA MET A 51 12.08 18.79 -5.42
C MET A 51 13.45 18.72 -4.70
N GLU A 52 13.60 19.41 -3.56
CA GLU A 52 14.75 19.23 -2.67
C GLU A 52 14.63 17.91 -1.92
N GLN A 53 13.41 17.51 -1.55
CA GLN A 53 13.12 16.23 -0.88
C GLN A 53 12.87 15.08 -1.87
N TRP A 54 12.29 15.37 -3.03
CA TRP A 54 11.85 14.39 -4.01
C TRP A 54 12.64 14.48 -5.31
N LYS A 55 12.93 13.34 -5.93
CA LYS A 55 13.53 13.24 -7.27
C LYS A 55 12.57 12.48 -8.18
N VAL A 56 12.36 12.99 -9.40
CA VAL A 56 11.61 12.25 -10.43
C VAL A 56 12.31 10.93 -10.72
N LEU A 57 11.57 9.82 -10.58
CA LEU A 57 12.01 8.49 -10.94
C LEU A 57 11.56 8.15 -12.37
N LYS A 58 10.29 8.40 -12.69
CA LYS A 58 9.72 8.11 -14.01
C LYS A 58 8.48 8.96 -14.26
N THR A 59 8.36 9.48 -15.47
CA THR A 59 7.10 10.05 -15.98
C THR A 59 6.56 9.15 -17.08
N LYS A 60 5.28 8.82 -17.02
CA LYS A 60 4.58 8.07 -18.06
C LYS A 60 3.16 8.60 -18.19
N GLU A 61 2.77 8.94 -19.42
CA GLU A 61 1.42 9.44 -19.73
C GLU A 61 1.04 10.60 -18.79
N ASN A 62 -0.01 10.44 -17.98
CA ASN A 62 -0.52 11.45 -17.08
C ASN A 62 -0.02 11.29 -15.63
N SER A 63 1.04 10.51 -15.40
CA SER A 63 1.53 10.19 -14.06
C SER A 63 3.05 10.34 -13.94
N THR A 64 3.50 10.91 -12.83
CA THR A 64 4.91 10.99 -12.46
C THR A 64 5.15 10.33 -11.11
N VAL A 65 6.09 9.40 -11.10
CA VAL A 65 6.60 8.74 -9.91
C VAL A 65 7.86 9.47 -9.45
N TYR A 66 7.88 9.82 -8.17
CA TYR A 66 8.98 10.43 -7.45
C TYR A 66 9.52 9.44 -6.42
N THR A 67 10.82 9.52 -6.14
CA THR A 67 11.49 8.83 -5.04
C THR A 67 12.05 9.86 -4.08
N ALA A 68 11.98 9.58 -2.78
CA ALA A 68 12.61 10.42 -1.77
C ALA A 68 14.13 10.43 -1.98
N ARG A 69 14.78 11.57 -1.72
CA ARG A 69 16.25 11.65 -1.69
C ARG A 69 16.78 11.02 -0.41
N HIS A 70 18.02 10.55 -0.46
CA HIS A 70 18.67 9.64 0.51
C HIS A 70 18.66 10.08 1.98
N HIS A 71 18.35 11.34 2.28
CA HIS A 71 18.24 11.86 3.65
C HIS A 71 16.90 11.51 4.34
N ASP A 72 15.84 11.22 3.56
CA ASP A 72 14.49 10.95 4.07
C ASP A 72 13.95 9.55 3.71
N VAL A 73 14.80 8.70 3.08
CA VAL A 73 14.45 7.31 2.73
C VAL A 73 14.00 6.48 3.94
N TYR A 74 14.40 6.89 5.14
CA TYR A 74 14.14 6.15 6.39
C TYR A 74 12.90 6.64 7.17
N ARG A 75 12.16 7.64 6.68
CA ARG A 75 11.05 8.26 7.44
C ARG A 75 9.66 7.63 7.21
N THR A 76 9.52 6.69 6.29
CA THR A 76 8.21 6.06 6.01
C THR A 76 7.98 4.73 6.71
N GLY A 77 8.88 4.32 7.61
CA GLY A 77 8.46 3.43 8.68
C GLY A 77 7.59 4.23 9.65
N SER A 78 6.43 3.70 10.04
CA SER A 78 5.59 4.37 11.03
C SER A 78 6.44 4.73 12.26
N PRO A 79 6.45 5.99 12.73
CA PRO A 79 7.19 6.39 13.93
C PRO A 79 6.77 5.61 15.18
N SER A 80 5.59 4.98 15.13
CA SER A 80 4.97 4.23 16.22
C SER A 80 5.65 2.91 16.57
N HIS A 81 6.41 2.31 15.63
CA HIS A 81 7.04 1.00 15.84
C HIS A 81 8.54 1.05 15.49
N PRO A 82 9.40 1.46 16.43
CA PRO A 82 10.83 1.24 16.28
C PRO A 82 11.07 -0.27 16.15
N HIS A 83 11.56 -0.69 14.98
CA HIS A 83 11.92 -2.08 14.73
C HIS A 83 12.98 -2.46 15.78
N HIS A 84 12.56 -3.21 16.80
CA HIS A 84 13.40 -3.59 17.92
C HIS A 84 14.48 -4.54 17.40
N GLY A 85 15.71 -4.05 17.31
CA GLY A 85 16.91 -4.88 17.18
C GLY A 85 17.07 -5.60 15.86
N HIS A 86 17.42 -4.88 14.78
CA HIS A 86 18.47 -5.37 13.89
C HIS A 86 19.12 -4.23 13.11
N GLN A 87 20.44 -4.28 13.08
CA GLN A 87 21.37 -3.39 12.40
C GLN A 87 20.91 -3.04 10.97
N SER A 88 20.95 -1.75 10.65
CA SER A 88 21.31 -1.19 9.34
C SER A 88 20.73 -1.88 8.10
N GLN A 89 19.43 -2.24 8.10
CA GLN A 89 18.79 -2.59 6.84
C GLN A 89 18.54 -1.28 6.07
N PRO A 90 18.99 -1.17 4.79
CA PRO A 90 18.61 -0.02 3.98
C PRO A 90 17.07 0.01 3.92
N GLY A 91 16.48 1.08 4.44
CA GLY A 91 15.03 1.27 4.48
C GLY A 91 14.44 1.20 3.06
N LEU A 92 13.18 0.80 2.96
CA LEU A 92 12.49 0.77 1.67
C LEU A 92 12.42 2.19 1.09
N PRO A 93 12.73 2.38 -0.21
CA PRO A 93 12.63 3.69 -0.84
C PRO A 93 11.19 4.19 -0.81
N SER A 94 10.98 5.39 -0.26
CA SER A 94 9.68 6.05 -0.29
C SER A 94 9.38 6.55 -1.70
N LEU A 95 8.26 6.07 -2.24
CA LEU A 95 7.74 6.48 -3.53
C LEU A 95 6.51 7.38 -3.36
N LEU A 96 6.33 8.30 -4.29
CA LEU A 96 5.15 9.15 -4.41
C LEU A 96 4.74 9.19 -5.88
N ASN A 97 3.51 8.81 -6.18
CA ASN A 97 2.98 8.91 -7.53
C ASN A 97 1.94 10.03 -7.58
N LEU A 98 2.10 10.96 -8.53
CA LEU A 98 1.16 12.05 -8.78
C LEU A 98 0.73 12.02 -10.23
N GLY A 99 -0.58 11.96 -10.47
CA GLY A 99 -1.12 11.88 -11.81
C GLY A 99 -2.63 11.73 -11.83
N THR A 100 -3.17 11.49 -13.02
CA THR A 100 -4.58 11.17 -13.23
C THR A 100 -4.73 9.79 -13.87
N THR A 101 -5.83 9.11 -13.55
CA THR A 101 -6.22 7.84 -14.14
C THR A 101 -7.65 7.93 -14.66
N VAL A 102 -7.99 7.13 -15.66
CA VAL A 102 -9.35 7.02 -16.21
C VAL A 102 -10.13 5.97 -15.42
N GLY A 103 -11.37 6.28 -15.06
CA GLY A 103 -12.27 5.36 -14.34
C GLY A 103 -12.71 5.90 -12.98
N SER A 104 -13.48 5.09 -12.26
CA SER A 104 -13.90 5.41 -10.89
C SER A 104 -12.82 5.00 -9.87
N LEU A 105 -12.88 5.58 -8.67
CA LEU A 105 -12.03 5.15 -7.56
C LEU A 105 -12.28 3.68 -7.19
N GLU A 106 -13.53 3.23 -7.27
CA GLU A 106 -13.92 1.85 -6.95
C GLU A 106 -13.25 0.85 -7.89
N ASP A 107 -13.25 1.13 -9.20
CA ASP A 107 -12.56 0.30 -10.20
C ASP A 107 -11.06 0.20 -9.92
N MET A 108 -10.44 1.33 -9.54
CA MET A 108 -9.02 1.37 -9.19
C MET A 108 -8.74 0.54 -7.94
N MET A 109 -9.51 0.74 -6.87
CA MET A 109 -9.34 0.01 -5.62
C MET A 109 -9.59 -1.49 -5.81
N PHE A 110 -10.54 -1.87 -6.65
CA PHE A 110 -10.78 -3.27 -6.99
C PHE A 110 -9.56 -3.92 -7.65
N GLY A 111 -8.91 -3.21 -8.58
CA GLY A 111 -7.68 -3.66 -9.22
C GLY A 111 -6.49 -3.77 -8.25
N VAL A 112 -6.35 -2.83 -7.31
CA VAL A 112 -5.30 -2.85 -6.27
C VAL A 112 -5.47 -4.05 -5.34
N VAL A 113 -6.71 -4.33 -4.93
CA VAL A 113 -7.02 -5.44 -4.00
C VAL A 113 -6.94 -6.80 -4.69
N ASN A 114 -7.05 -6.86 -6.03
CA ASN A 114 -7.03 -8.09 -6.82
C ASN A 114 -6.05 -7.98 -8.01
N PRO A 115 -4.73 -7.89 -7.74
CA PRO A 115 -3.76 -7.58 -8.78
C PRO A 115 -3.53 -8.74 -9.76
N THR A 116 -3.97 -9.96 -9.43
CA THR A 116 -3.85 -11.13 -10.30
C THR A 116 -5.16 -11.91 -10.38
N LEU A 117 -5.36 -12.60 -11.51
CA LEU A 117 -6.47 -13.53 -11.70
C LEU A 117 -6.51 -14.61 -10.62
N GLU A 118 -5.34 -15.02 -10.13
CA GLU A 118 -5.22 -16.04 -9.09
C GLU A 118 -5.75 -15.53 -7.74
N ILE A 119 -5.38 -14.31 -7.33
CA ILE A 119 -5.91 -13.69 -6.09
C ILE A 119 -7.43 -13.52 -6.18
N MET A 120 -7.94 -13.09 -7.33
CA MET A 120 -9.38 -12.97 -7.56
C MET A 120 -10.09 -14.32 -7.40
N ARG A 121 -9.53 -15.40 -7.96
CA ARG A 121 -10.09 -16.76 -7.83
C ARG A 121 -10.06 -17.25 -6.39
N ILE A 122 -8.95 -17.04 -5.68
CA ILE A 122 -8.82 -17.45 -4.28
C ILE A 122 -9.88 -16.76 -3.42
N LYS A 123 -10.07 -15.44 -3.57
CA LYS A 123 -11.12 -14.71 -2.82
C LYS A 123 -12.53 -15.14 -3.19
N ALA A 124 -12.81 -15.34 -4.47
CA ALA A 124 -14.11 -15.85 -4.92
C ALA A 124 -14.40 -17.27 -4.44
N SER A 125 -13.36 -18.06 -4.14
CA SER A 125 -13.48 -19.41 -3.57
C SER A 125 -13.66 -19.48 -2.06
N ALA A 126 -13.45 -18.35 -1.37
CA ALA A 126 -13.59 -18.23 0.08
C ALA A 126 -14.96 -17.68 0.52
N ALA A 127 -15.82 -17.31 -0.45
CA ALA A 127 -17.21 -16.90 -0.25
C ALA A 127 -18.17 -18.09 -0.42
#